data_AF-A0A4Y8MGI1-F1
#
_entry.id   AF-A0A4Y8MGI1-F1
#
_cell.length_a   1.000
_cell.length_b   1.000
_cell.length_c   1.000
_cell.angle_alpha   90.00
_cell.angle_beta   90.00
_cell.angle_gamma   90.00
#
_symmetry.space_group_name_H-M   'P 1'
#
loop_
_entity.id
_entity.type
_entity.pdbx_description
1 polymer ?
#
loop_
_entity_poly.entity_id
_entity_poly.type
_entity_poly.pdbx_seq_one_letter_code
_entity_poly.pdbx_strand_id
1 'polypeptide(L)'
;MFNRILMRNLEDFENPRIVKLTDDLYGASFFLMKLLPARYMLERASEQGLLSPGATICESSSGTFGLALAMLAVQYGYKLILVSDWALDRHLHKRLLELGAQVEIVDRPARVGGLQQARLNRLAKYLQEVPGSYWPSQYSNTDNPLSYGKFAELLIRRVGKIDCLVGPVGSGGSMCGTTTFLRTLFPELHAVGVDTPNSVLFGQHSGKPIPLSGLGGAFVPSNVDHTQFDEVHWLTPVEVFHSTHRLHRHHGLFMGPTSGAAYRVANWWSRKNGGKKVVAIFPDEGHRYVETVYDENWLSSVPGWPASVSRDPVIVEAPTQEMTVWSTYAWRRRTLDQVLSSLIEQPPMILHASPQQLADPGSPERNLNAQNKSTTVIDETRPTRLIFLTRFDSGSVAHLRLKPEQTQFVDPLYAVFRDLQDSSLHEDEHPCSLAVGDKIVGFFVLRERAALPEWALLDAITVHSFRIGQPYQGNGYGKAASGLMANWVLSNRQYANRLMLAVNRRNALARRTYLNSGFRETGVNYCGPTGHQDIFEYKLRELR
;
A
#
# COMPACT_ATOMS: atom_id res chain seq x y z
N MET A 1 -28.40 22.76 25.96
CA MET A 1 -27.10 22.10 25.73
C MET A 1 -26.75 21.28 26.95
N PHE A 2 -26.75 19.95 26.87
CA PHE A 2 -26.25 19.14 27.99
C PHE A 2 -24.75 19.36 28.11
N ASN A 3 -24.32 19.86 29.27
CA ASN A 3 -22.91 19.96 29.67
C ASN A 3 -22.41 18.53 29.94
N ARG A 4 -22.21 17.74 28.87
CA ARG A 4 -21.74 16.36 28.99
C ARG A 4 -20.27 16.41 29.42
N ILE A 5 -19.99 15.89 30.61
CA ILE A 5 -18.62 15.49 30.97
C ILE A 5 -18.31 14.26 30.12
N LEU A 6 -17.74 14.50 28.95
CA LEU A 6 -17.22 13.51 28.02
C LEU A 6 -15.98 12.84 28.66
N MET A 7 -15.65 11.60 28.27
CA MET A 7 -14.72 10.67 28.95
C MET A 7 -13.53 11.41 29.54
N ARG A 8 -13.38 11.39 30.88
CA ARG A 8 -12.34 12.17 31.57
C ARG A 8 -10.91 11.74 31.20
N ASN A 9 -10.71 10.60 30.54
CA ASN A 9 -9.39 10.19 30.09
C ASN A 9 -9.45 9.22 28.88
N LEU A 10 -9.47 9.76 27.65
CA LEU A 10 -9.38 8.95 26.42
C LEU A 10 -8.11 8.08 26.35
N GLU A 11 -7.07 8.48 27.10
CA GLU A 11 -5.80 7.75 27.18
C GLU A 11 -5.95 6.33 27.73
N ASP A 12 -6.96 6.09 28.56
CA ASP A 12 -7.25 4.76 29.13
C ASP A 12 -7.74 3.77 28.07
N PHE A 13 -8.23 4.26 26.92
CA PHE A 13 -8.75 3.45 25.82
C PHE A 13 -7.78 3.36 24.63
N GLU A 14 -6.87 4.33 24.49
CA GLU A 14 -5.92 4.39 23.37
C GLU A 14 -4.57 3.72 23.70
N ASN A 15 -4.14 3.75 24.96
CA ASN A 15 -2.86 3.16 25.36
C ASN A 15 -2.97 1.65 25.55
N PRO A 16 -1.97 0.86 25.10
CA PRO A 16 -1.99 -0.57 25.33
C PRO A 16 -1.54 -0.91 26.76
N ARG A 17 -2.08 -2.02 27.27
CA ARG A 17 -1.49 -2.73 28.40
C ARG A 17 -0.24 -3.46 27.92
N ILE A 18 0.90 -3.22 28.56
CA ILE A 18 2.12 -3.99 28.29
C ILE A 18 2.12 -5.23 29.19
N VAL A 19 2.08 -6.41 28.58
CA VAL A 19 1.99 -7.70 29.26
C VAL A 19 3.25 -8.50 28.96
N LYS A 20 3.94 -8.98 29.99
CA LYS A 20 5.08 -9.90 29.83
C LYS A 20 4.54 -11.33 29.66
N LEU A 21 4.79 -11.95 28.52
CA LEU A 21 4.30 -13.30 28.14
C LEU A 21 5.33 -14.39 28.45
N THR A 22 6.61 -14.09 28.23
CA THR A 22 7.76 -14.92 28.63
C THR A 22 8.88 -14.00 29.10
N ASP A 23 10.07 -14.53 29.44
CA ASP A 23 11.19 -13.70 29.87
C ASP A 23 11.58 -12.61 28.86
N ASP A 24 11.51 -12.95 27.57
CA ASP A 24 11.95 -12.10 26.47
C ASP A 24 10.79 -11.56 25.61
N LEU A 25 9.56 -12.08 25.76
CA LEU A 25 8.41 -11.70 24.94
C LEU A 25 7.39 -10.85 25.72
N TYR A 26 7.06 -9.70 25.15
CA TYR A 26 6.03 -8.78 25.64
C TYR A 26 4.92 -8.62 24.60
N GLY A 27 3.68 -8.46 25.04
CA GLY A 27 2.54 -8.08 24.22
C GLY A 27 2.05 -6.67 24.56
N ALA A 28 1.82 -5.85 23.55
CA ALA A 28 1.13 -4.57 23.68
C ALA A 28 -0.37 -4.77 23.35
N SER A 29 -1.17 -4.98 24.39
CA SER A 29 -2.61 -5.29 24.32
C SER A 29 -3.45 -4.02 24.29
N PHE A 30 -3.95 -3.66 23.11
CA PHE A 30 -4.87 -2.55 22.93
C PHE A 30 -6.31 -2.98 23.16
N PHE A 31 -7.10 -2.11 23.79
CA PHE A 31 -8.55 -2.18 23.73
C PHE A 31 -9.05 -1.87 22.31
N LEU A 32 -8.61 -0.74 21.75
CA LEU A 32 -8.93 -0.30 20.40
C LEU A 32 -7.77 0.52 19.84
N MET A 33 -6.80 -0.13 19.19
CA MET A 33 -5.58 0.53 18.68
C MET A 33 -5.89 1.68 17.71
N LYS A 34 -6.98 1.58 16.94
CA LYS A 34 -7.39 2.60 15.97
C LYS A 34 -7.86 3.91 16.60
N LEU A 35 -8.10 3.96 17.90
CA LEU A 35 -8.41 5.20 18.61
C LEU A 35 -7.24 6.19 18.57
N LEU A 36 -6.00 5.69 18.70
CA LEU A 36 -4.78 6.50 18.67
C LEU A 36 -4.62 7.30 17.36
N PRO A 37 -4.58 6.69 16.16
CA PRO A 37 -4.46 7.45 14.92
C PRO A 37 -5.71 8.28 14.61
N ALA A 38 -6.91 7.79 14.94
CA ALA A 38 -8.14 8.56 14.71
C ALA A 38 -8.13 9.86 15.50
N ARG A 39 -7.81 9.80 16.79
CA ARG A 39 -7.73 10.97 17.67
C ARG A 39 -6.69 11.96 17.18
N TYR A 40 -5.48 11.48 16.92
CA TYR A 40 -4.38 12.32 16.44
C TYR A 40 -4.75 13.04 15.13
N MET A 41 -5.31 12.33 14.14
CA MET A 41 -5.75 12.93 12.88
C MET A 41 -6.83 14.01 13.07
N LEU A 42 -7.83 13.77 13.93
CA LEU A 42 -8.90 14.76 14.17
C LEU A 42 -8.39 15.99 14.93
N GLU A 43 -7.52 15.81 15.92
CA GLU A 43 -6.91 16.91 16.67
C GLU A 43 -6.04 17.78 15.75
N ARG A 44 -5.19 17.15 14.94
CA ARG A 44 -4.37 17.84 13.91
C ARG A 44 -5.23 18.58 12.89
N ALA A 45 -6.30 17.97 12.42
CA ALA A 45 -7.24 18.62 11.50
C ALA A 45 -7.92 19.83 12.14
N SER A 46 -8.28 19.75 13.42
CA SER A 46 -8.87 20.87 14.15
C SER A 46 -7.87 22.00 14.36
N GLU A 47 -6.63 21.69 14.78
CA GLU A 47 -5.53 22.65 14.94
C GLU A 47 -5.20 23.38 13.63
N GLN A 48 -5.28 22.69 12.49
CA GLN A 48 -5.02 23.26 11.16
C GLN A 48 -6.24 23.99 10.57
N GLY A 49 -7.38 24.01 11.27
CA GLY A 49 -8.61 24.61 10.77
C GLY A 49 -9.32 23.82 9.66
N LEU A 50 -8.90 22.59 9.39
CA LEU A 50 -9.52 21.69 8.41
C LEU A 50 -10.81 21.05 8.93
N LEU A 51 -10.97 20.95 10.26
CA LEU A 51 -12.13 20.39 10.93
C LEU A 51 -12.73 21.40 11.92
N SER A 52 -13.85 22.01 11.53
CA SER A 52 -14.57 22.98 12.36
C SER A 52 -15.41 22.31 13.45
N PRO A 53 -15.66 22.97 14.61
CA PRO A 53 -16.56 22.45 15.62
C PRO A 53 -17.94 22.08 15.06
N GLY A 54 -18.47 20.90 15.41
CA GLY A 54 -19.77 20.42 14.93
C GLY A 54 -19.79 19.94 13.46
N ALA A 55 -18.67 19.95 12.76
CA ALA A 55 -18.56 19.47 11.38
C ALA A 55 -18.81 17.96 11.26
N THR A 56 -18.95 17.50 10.01
CA THR A 56 -19.18 16.10 9.68
C THR A 56 -17.87 15.43 9.27
N ILE A 57 -17.57 14.28 9.86
CA ILE A 57 -16.51 13.38 9.41
C ILE A 57 -17.12 12.42 8.38
N CYS A 58 -16.48 12.26 7.23
CA CYS A 58 -16.86 11.33 6.18
C CYS A 58 -15.71 10.34 5.94
N GLU A 59 -15.93 9.03 6.09
CA GLU A 59 -14.88 8.02 5.90
C GLU A 59 -15.42 6.73 5.26
N SER A 60 -14.56 6.02 4.53
CA SER A 60 -14.81 4.66 4.06
C SER A 60 -14.12 3.64 4.97
N SER A 61 -14.88 2.90 5.77
CA SER A 61 -14.32 1.88 6.67
C SER A 61 -15.31 0.76 7.00
N SER A 62 -14.80 -0.48 7.08
CA SER A 62 -15.54 -1.68 7.52
C SER A 62 -15.01 -2.29 8.83
N GLY A 63 -14.24 -1.53 9.61
CA GLY A 63 -13.55 -2.06 10.79
C GLY A 63 -13.39 -1.10 11.95
N THR A 64 -12.39 -1.38 12.79
CA THR A 64 -12.13 -0.70 14.07
C THR A 64 -11.83 0.79 13.94
N PHE A 65 -11.41 1.27 12.76
CA PHE A 65 -11.24 2.70 12.51
C PHE A 65 -12.56 3.46 12.48
N GLY A 66 -13.61 2.90 11.85
CA GLY A 66 -14.95 3.48 11.89
C GLY A 66 -15.50 3.57 13.32
N LEU A 67 -15.24 2.54 14.14
CA LEU A 67 -15.60 2.56 15.57
C LEU A 67 -14.88 3.67 16.34
N ALA A 68 -13.57 3.82 16.12
CA ALA A 68 -12.78 4.87 16.74
C ALA A 68 -13.31 6.27 16.38
N LEU A 69 -13.62 6.50 15.10
CA LEU A 69 -14.23 7.75 14.66
C LEU A 69 -15.61 7.97 15.27
N ALA A 70 -16.45 6.94 15.40
CA ALA A 70 -17.78 7.05 16.01
C ALA A 70 -17.69 7.43 17.49
N MET A 71 -16.77 6.81 18.24
CA MET A 71 -16.50 7.17 19.63
C MET A 71 -16.03 8.62 19.73
N LEU A 72 -15.05 9.03 18.92
CA LEU A 72 -14.52 10.40 18.96
C LEU A 72 -15.52 11.45 18.47
N ALA A 73 -16.39 11.13 17.51
CA ALA A 73 -17.45 12.02 17.06
C ALA A 73 -18.41 12.36 18.20
N VAL A 74 -18.79 11.38 19.02
CA VAL A 74 -19.58 11.62 20.24
C VAL A 74 -18.81 12.48 21.26
N GLN A 75 -17.51 12.25 21.43
CA GLN A 75 -16.67 12.94 22.42
C GLN A 75 -16.30 14.37 22.03
N TYR A 76 -16.20 14.66 20.74
CA TYR A 76 -15.83 16.00 20.22
C TYR A 76 -17.02 16.75 19.61
N GLY A 77 -18.21 16.14 19.62
CA GLY A 77 -19.43 16.76 19.11
C GLY A 77 -19.49 16.86 17.59
N TYR A 78 -18.81 15.96 16.86
CA TYR A 78 -18.89 15.85 15.40
C TYR A 78 -20.02 14.93 14.96
N LYS A 79 -20.44 15.08 13.71
CA LYS A 79 -21.28 14.08 13.03
C LYS A 79 -20.38 13.08 12.31
N LEU A 80 -20.86 11.86 12.07
CA LEU A 80 -20.11 10.85 11.35
C LEU A 80 -20.98 10.20 10.26
N ILE A 81 -20.46 10.20 9.04
CA ILE A 81 -20.95 9.42 7.90
C ILE A 81 -19.89 8.38 7.56
N LEU A 82 -20.27 7.11 7.61
CA LEU A 82 -19.43 5.97 7.24
C LEU A 82 -19.98 5.29 5.99
N VAL A 83 -19.14 5.16 4.98
CA VAL A 83 -19.41 4.31 3.83
C VAL A 83 -18.73 2.96 4.06
N SER A 84 -19.51 1.88 4.03
CA SER A 84 -19.04 0.52 4.28
C SER A 84 -19.55 -0.46 3.23
N ASP A 85 -19.25 -1.74 3.42
CA ASP A 85 -19.72 -2.84 2.58
C ASP A 85 -20.22 -4.00 3.46
N TRP A 86 -20.62 -5.12 2.84
CA TRP A 86 -21.13 -6.30 3.54
C TRP A 86 -20.11 -7.01 4.43
N ALA A 87 -18.81 -6.64 4.38
CA ALA A 87 -17.82 -7.16 5.33
C ALA A 87 -17.92 -6.50 6.71
N LEU A 88 -18.75 -5.46 6.87
CA LEU A 88 -19.08 -4.89 8.17
C LEU A 88 -19.92 -5.88 8.98
N ASP A 89 -19.33 -6.41 10.05
CA ASP A 89 -20.02 -7.26 11.01
C ASP A 89 -21.30 -6.60 11.57
N ARG A 90 -22.34 -7.41 11.82
CA ARG A 90 -23.66 -6.97 12.28
C ARG A 90 -23.60 -6.28 13.64
N HIS A 91 -22.78 -6.77 14.57
CA HIS A 91 -22.67 -6.19 15.91
C HIS A 91 -21.97 -4.83 15.86
N LEU A 92 -20.90 -4.75 15.08
CA LEU A 92 -20.22 -3.48 14.82
C LEU A 92 -21.15 -2.48 14.12
N HIS A 93 -21.92 -2.91 13.12
CA HIS A 93 -22.90 -2.05 12.46
C HIS A 93 -23.92 -1.47 13.46
N LYS A 94 -24.54 -2.31 14.28
CA LYS A 94 -25.47 -1.84 15.34
C LYS A 94 -24.80 -0.86 16.29
N ARG A 95 -23.58 -1.17 16.75
CA ARG A 95 -22.82 -0.30 17.65
C ARG A 95 -22.52 1.07 17.03
N LEU A 96 -22.23 1.13 15.72
CA LEU A 96 -22.02 2.39 15.01
C LEU A 96 -23.31 3.23 14.96
N LEU A 97 -24.45 2.62 14.66
CA LEU A 97 -25.76 3.30 14.65
C LEU A 97 -26.14 3.83 16.03
N GLU A 98 -25.95 3.04 17.09
CA GLU A 98 -26.19 3.43 18.48
C GLU A 98 -25.27 4.59 18.93
N LEU A 99 -24.05 4.65 18.42
CA LEU A 99 -23.14 5.79 18.63
C LEU A 99 -23.56 7.04 17.83
N GLY A 100 -24.61 6.96 17.01
CA GLY A 100 -25.11 8.08 16.21
C GLY A 100 -24.42 8.26 14.86
N ALA A 101 -23.66 7.27 14.38
CA ALA A 101 -23.09 7.31 13.05
C ALA A 101 -24.15 7.01 11.98
N GLN A 102 -24.15 7.77 10.89
CA GLN A 102 -24.86 7.40 9.67
C GLN A 102 -24.00 6.39 8.92
N VAL A 103 -24.50 5.17 8.72
CA VAL A 103 -23.78 4.11 8.01
C VAL A 103 -24.49 3.79 6.70
N GLU A 104 -23.79 3.91 5.57
CA GLU A 104 -24.27 3.46 4.27
C GLU A 104 -23.51 2.20 3.84
N ILE A 105 -24.25 1.13 3.53
CA ILE A 105 -23.69 -0.11 3.01
C ILE A 105 -23.78 -0.09 1.48
N VAL A 106 -22.64 -0.14 0.83
CA VAL A 106 -22.54 -0.32 -0.62
C VAL A 106 -22.55 -1.81 -0.94
N ASP A 107 -23.56 -2.25 -1.69
CA ASP A 107 -23.81 -3.65 -2.03
C ASP A 107 -23.34 -4.01 -3.46
N ARG A 108 -23.19 -3.01 -4.33
CA ARG A 108 -22.79 -3.18 -5.74
C ARG A 108 -21.32 -2.82 -5.94
N PRO A 109 -20.45 -3.78 -6.32
CA PRO A 109 -19.09 -3.49 -6.72
C PRO A 109 -19.04 -2.56 -7.94
N ALA A 110 -18.03 -1.68 -7.99
CA ALA A 110 -17.73 -0.94 -9.21
C ALA A 110 -17.13 -1.88 -10.27
N ARG A 111 -17.34 -1.56 -11.55
CA ARG A 111 -16.81 -2.35 -12.68
C ARG A 111 -15.29 -2.54 -12.60
N VAL A 112 -14.58 -1.51 -12.14
CA VAL A 112 -13.14 -1.51 -11.91
C VAL A 112 -12.89 -1.21 -10.43
N GLY A 113 -12.01 -1.98 -9.78
CA GLY A 113 -11.66 -1.80 -8.36
C GLY A 113 -12.71 -2.30 -7.34
N GLY A 114 -13.79 -2.93 -7.81
CA GLY A 114 -14.73 -3.68 -6.97
C GLY A 114 -15.44 -2.85 -5.88
N LEU A 115 -15.71 -3.47 -4.73
CA LEU A 115 -16.39 -2.83 -3.60
C LEU A 115 -15.59 -1.69 -2.98
N GLN A 116 -14.27 -1.80 -2.99
CA GLN A 116 -13.43 -0.72 -2.50
C GLN A 116 -13.64 0.55 -3.32
N GLN A 117 -13.56 0.45 -4.64
CA GLN A 117 -13.79 1.60 -5.51
C GLN A 117 -15.23 2.12 -5.39
N ALA A 118 -16.22 1.22 -5.24
CA ALA A 118 -17.61 1.62 -5.02
C ALA A 118 -17.80 2.47 -3.75
N ARG A 119 -17.16 2.07 -2.64
CA ARG A 119 -17.16 2.85 -1.39
C ARG A 119 -16.47 4.21 -1.55
N LEU A 120 -15.33 4.27 -2.24
CA LEU A 120 -14.62 5.52 -2.51
C LEU A 120 -15.45 6.47 -3.40
N ASN A 121 -16.11 5.94 -4.42
CA ASN A 121 -17.00 6.73 -5.28
C ASN A 121 -18.17 7.32 -4.48
N ARG A 122 -18.74 6.54 -3.55
CA ARG A 122 -19.83 7.03 -2.70
C ARG A 122 -19.35 8.05 -1.67
N LEU A 123 -18.18 7.82 -1.07
CA LEU A 123 -17.54 8.78 -0.18
C LEU A 123 -17.30 10.12 -0.90
N ALA A 124 -16.81 10.10 -2.14
CA ALA A 124 -16.59 11.31 -2.94
C ALA A 124 -17.89 12.11 -3.15
N LYS A 125 -19.03 11.44 -3.33
CA LYS A 125 -20.35 12.10 -3.40
C LYS A 125 -20.72 12.77 -2.07
N TYR A 126 -20.53 12.08 -0.94
CA TYR A 126 -20.80 12.67 0.37
C TYR A 126 -19.94 13.90 0.66
N LEU A 127 -18.67 13.88 0.25
CA LEU A 127 -17.79 15.04 0.39
C LEU A 127 -18.27 16.26 -0.43
N GLN A 128 -18.98 16.03 -1.54
CA GLN A 128 -19.61 17.08 -2.34
C GLN A 128 -20.96 17.53 -1.75
N GLU A 129 -21.78 16.58 -1.29
CA GLU A 129 -23.13 16.80 -0.75
C GLU A 129 -23.12 17.44 0.66
N VAL A 130 -22.01 17.29 1.40
CA VAL A 130 -21.84 17.83 2.76
C VAL A 130 -20.63 18.79 2.79
N PRO A 131 -20.82 20.07 2.39
CA PRO A 131 -19.76 21.07 2.44
C PRO A 131 -19.22 21.25 3.87
N GLY A 132 -17.90 21.41 3.98
CA GLY A 132 -17.21 21.51 5.27
C GLY A 132 -17.04 20.18 6.01
N SER A 133 -17.36 19.05 5.36
CA SER A 133 -17.00 17.73 5.87
C SER A 133 -15.50 17.45 5.75
N TYR A 134 -14.99 16.62 6.66
CA TYR A 134 -13.58 16.23 6.73
C TYR A 134 -13.42 14.74 6.45
N TRP A 135 -12.46 14.39 5.59
CA TRP A 135 -12.07 13.01 5.33
C TRP A 135 -10.72 12.70 5.98
N PRO A 136 -10.68 11.87 7.04
CA PRO A 136 -9.43 11.50 7.70
C PRO A 136 -8.44 10.75 6.79
N SER A 137 -8.96 9.92 5.88
CA SER A 137 -8.19 9.19 4.86
C SER A 137 -7.06 8.32 5.45
N GLN A 138 -7.43 7.35 6.30
CA GLN A 138 -6.45 6.57 7.10
C GLN A 138 -5.32 5.91 6.29
N TYR A 139 -5.53 5.63 5.01
CA TYR A 139 -4.57 4.90 4.17
C TYR A 139 -3.49 5.80 3.56
N SER A 140 -3.75 7.11 3.47
CA SER A 140 -2.86 8.09 2.86
C SER A 140 -2.48 9.26 3.74
N ASN A 141 -3.21 9.50 4.82
CA ASN A 141 -2.90 10.56 5.76
C ASN A 141 -1.65 10.19 6.58
N THR A 142 -0.60 11.02 6.45
CA THR A 142 0.68 10.87 7.14
C THR A 142 0.58 11.02 8.65
N ASP A 143 -0.48 11.65 9.16
CA ASP A 143 -0.75 11.74 10.59
C ASP A 143 -1.06 10.36 11.21
N ASN A 144 -1.50 9.37 10.41
CA ASN A 144 -1.69 8.00 10.90
C ASN A 144 -0.37 7.39 11.40
N PRO A 145 0.71 7.21 10.61
CA PRO A 145 1.98 6.72 11.14
C PRO A 145 2.58 7.65 12.21
N LEU A 146 2.45 8.97 12.09
CA LEU A 146 2.97 9.91 13.10
C LEU A 146 2.35 9.71 14.49
N SER A 147 1.07 9.35 14.58
CA SER A 147 0.37 9.11 15.84
C SER A 147 1.02 8.03 16.72
N TYR A 148 1.76 7.08 16.12
CA TYR A 148 2.41 5.99 16.85
C TYR A 148 3.72 6.39 17.54
N GLY A 149 4.16 7.64 17.43
CA GLY A 149 5.26 8.17 18.24
C GLY A 149 4.98 8.07 19.75
N LYS A 150 3.73 8.35 20.17
CA LYS A 150 3.28 8.17 21.56
C LYS A 150 3.41 6.71 22.01
N PHE A 151 3.07 5.77 21.12
CA PHE A 151 3.19 4.34 21.42
C PHE A 151 4.66 3.90 21.50
N ALA A 152 5.52 4.34 20.58
CA ALA A 152 6.96 4.08 20.64
C ALA A 152 7.59 4.60 21.95
N GLU A 153 7.23 5.81 22.38
CA GLU A 153 7.66 6.37 23.67
C GLU A 153 7.19 5.51 24.85
N LEU A 154 5.92 5.10 24.86
CA LEU A 154 5.37 4.22 25.89
C LEU A 154 6.14 2.90 25.97
N LEU A 155 6.48 2.31 24.83
CA LEU A 155 7.27 1.09 24.76
C LEU A 155 8.67 1.27 25.37
N ILE A 156 9.36 2.37 25.05
CA ILE A 156 10.66 2.70 25.64
C ILE A 156 10.54 2.83 27.16
N ARG A 157 9.54 3.56 27.65
CA ARG A 157 9.33 3.79 29.08
C ARG A 157 8.99 2.50 29.86
N ARG A 158 8.24 1.58 29.24
CA ARG A 158 7.70 0.38 29.91
C ARG A 158 8.57 -0.87 29.73
N VAL A 159 9.27 -1.01 28.61
CA VAL A 159 10.05 -2.21 28.24
C VAL A 159 11.55 -1.92 28.20
N GLY A 160 11.94 -0.67 27.91
CA GLY A 160 13.32 -0.26 27.68
C GLY A 160 13.77 -0.51 26.25
N LYS A 161 15.02 -0.98 26.08
CA LYS A 161 15.54 -1.40 24.78
C LYS A 161 14.75 -2.59 24.23
N ILE A 162 14.32 -2.51 22.98
CA ILE A 162 13.59 -3.56 22.25
C ILE A 162 14.48 -4.00 21.08
N ASP A 163 14.67 -5.30 20.94
CA ASP A 163 15.49 -5.87 19.86
C ASP A 163 14.63 -6.25 18.65
N CYS A 164 13.36 -6.62 18.87
CA CYS A 164 12.42 -6.93 17.80
C CYS A 164 11.00 -6.42 18.07
N LEU A 165 10.40 -5.80 17.04
CA LEU A 165 8.99 -5.43 17.01
C LEU A 165 8.27 -6.31 15.98
N VAL A 166 7.18 -6.97 16.40
CA VAL A 166 6.35 -7.82 15.54
C VAL A 166 4.94 -7.29 15.53
N GLY A 167 4.34 -7.12 14.36
CA GLY A 167 2.95 -6.68 14.31
C GLY A 167 2.25 -6.87 12.97
N PRO A 168 0.91 -6.95 12.99
CA PRO A 168 0.11 -7.08 11.80
C PRO A 168 0.14 -5.79 11.00
N VAL A 169 0.18 -5.92 9.67
CA VAL A 169 0.23 -4.78 8.76
C VAL A 169 -1.11 -4.64 8.06
N GLY A 170 -1.65 -3.42 8.09
CA GLY A 170 -2.85 -3.04 7.34
C GLY A 170 -2.62 -1.69 6.71
N SER A 171 -3.08 -0.61 7.35
CA SER A 171 -2.88 0.76 6.88
C SER A 171 -1.43 1.28 6.93
N GLY A 172 -0.44 0.45 7.27
CA GLY A 172 0.96 0.86 7.48
C GLY A 172 1.24 1.65 8.77
N GLY A 173 0.28 2.47 9.23
CA GLY A 173 0.44 3.38 10.38
C GLY A 173 1.14 2.78 11.60
N SER A 174 0.62 1.70 12.17
CA SER A 174 1.16 1.11 13.41
C SER A 174 2.61 0.64 13.26
N MET A 175 2.87 -0.25 12.31
CA MET A 175 4.19 -0.85 12.18
C MET A 175 5.22 0.15 11.66
N CYS A 176 4.89 0.88 10.59
CA CYS A 176 5.82 1.84 10.00
C CYS A 176 6.08 3.00 10.96
N GLY A 177 5.03 3.58 11.55
CA GLY A 177 5.17 4.67 12.52
C GLY A 177 6.00 4.27 13.75
N THR A 178 5.60 3.19 14.43
CA THR A 178 6.32 2.73 15.65
C THR A 178 7.78 2.40 15.35
N THR A 179 8.05 1.72 14.24
CA THR A 179 9.41 1.34 13.85
C THR A 179 10.27 2.57 13.53
N THR A 180 9.73 3.55 12.81
CA THR A 180 10.44 4.80 12.50
C THR A 180 10.88 5.52 13.77
N PHE A 181 9.99 5.69 14.75
CA PHE A 181 10.33 6.37 16.01
C PHE A 181 11.28 5.55 16.89
N LEU A 182 11.07 4.24 17.03
CA LEU A 182 11.96 3.40 17.83
C LEU A 182 13.38 3.36 17.24
N ARG A 183 13.52 3.33 15.91
CA ARG A 183 14.83 3.31 15.24
C ARG A 183 15.63 4.59 15.39
N THR A 184 15.01 5.71 15.76
CA THR A 184 15.76 6.91 16.14
C THR A 184 16.66 6.65 17.36
N LEU A 185 16.26 5.76 18.28
CA LEU A 185 17.05 5.39 19.46
C LEU A 185 17.69 4.01 19.34
N PHE A 186 17.08 3.09 18.59
CA PHE A 186 17.53 1.71 18.41
C PHE A 186 17.69 1.39 16.91
N PRO A 187 18.75 1.85 16.22
CA PRO A 187 18.92 1.66 14.77
C PRO A 187 18.90 0.19 14.32
N GLU A 188 19.34 -0.70 15.21
CA GLU A 188 19.41 -2.16 15.02
C GLU A 188 18.08 -2.87 15.27
N LEU A 189 17.00 -2.15 15.62
CA LEU A 189 15.68 -2.75 15.84
C LEU A 189 15.24 -3.57 14.63
N HIS A 190 14.97 -4.86 14.87
CA HIS A 190 14.45 -5.78 13.88
C HIS A 190 12.92 -5.70 13.81
N ALA A 191 12.36 -5.34 12.66
CA ALA A 191 10.92 -5.18 12.50
C ALA A 191 10.33 -6.29 11.61
N VAL A 192 9.35 -7.01 12.14
CA VAL A 192 8.71 -8.14 11.48
C VAL A 192 7.25 -7.81 11.15
N GLY A 193 6.94 -7.74 9.86
CA GLY A 193 5.58 -7.53 9.37
C GLY A 193 4.81 -8.84 9.33
N VAL A 194 3.55 -8.82 9.77
CA VAL A 194 2.66 -9.98 9.68
C VAL A 194 1.51 -9.68 8.73
N ASP A 195 1.31 -10.58 7.77
CA ASP A 195 0.26 -10.53 6.76
C ASP A 195 -0.38 -11.92 6.57
N THR A 196 -1.28 -12.06 5.61
CA THR A 196 -1.92 -13.33 5.21
C THR A 196 -1.70 -13.61 3.73
N PRO A 197 -1.61 -14.87 3.28
CA PRO A 197 -1.58 -15.19 1.85
C PRO A 197 -2.70 -14.48 1.08
N ASN A 198 -2.55 -14.27 -0.22
CA ASN A 198 -3.49 -13.53 -1.08
C ASN A 198 -3.70 -12.03 -0.73
N SER A 199 -2.89 -11.47 0.18
CA SER A 199 -2.86 -10.04 0.47
C SER A 199 -1.79 -9.31 -0.34
N VAL A 200 -2.18 -8.24 -1.03
CA VAL A 200 -1.24 -7.53 -1.93
C VAL A 200 -0.22 -6.65 -1.20
N LEU A 201 -0.33 -6.51 0.13
CA LEU A 201 0.50 -5.58 0.91
C LEU A 201 2.00 -5.83 0.74
N PHE A 202 2.38 -7.09 0.57
CA PHE A 202 3.78 -7.50 0.41
C PHE A 202 4.02 -8.33 -0.86
N GLY A 203 3.28 -8.07 -1.93
CA GLY A 203 3.59 -8.64 -3.25
C GLY A 203 2.91 -9.96 -3.62
N GLN A 204 2.03 -10.51 -2.76
CA GLN A 204 1.13 -11.58 -3.20
C GLN A 204 0.10 -11.04 -4.20
N HIS A 205 -0.43 -11.93 -5.03
CA HIS A 205 -1.57 -11.61 -5.90
C HIS A 205 -2.85 -11.55 -5.08
N SER A 206 -3.77 -10.65 -5.43
CA SER A 206 -5.11 -10.66 -4.82
C SER A 206 -5.82 -11.94 -5.19
N GLY A 207 -6.19 -12.73 -4.20
CA GLY A 207 -6.83 -14.04 -4.39
C GLY A 207 -8.27 -14.08 -3.87
N LYS A 208 -8.79 -15.30 -3.71
CA LYS A 208 -10.12 -15.51 -3.10
C LYS A 208 -10.16 -14.89 -1.69
N PRO A 209 -11.31 -14.32 -1.27
CA PRO A 209 -11.49 -13.83 0.09
C PRO A 209 -11.12 -14.90 1.10
N ILE A 210 -10.28 -14.51 2.05
CA ILE A 210 -9.87 -15.36 3.16
C ILE A 210 -10.79 -15.05 4.35
N PRO A 211 -11.24 -16.07 5.13
CA PRO A 211 -12.10 -15.87 6.28
C PRO A 211 -11.36 -15.24 7.48
N LEU A 212 -10.63 -14.16 7.26
CA LEU A 212 -9.82 -13.48 8.25
C LEU A 212 -10.11 -11.98 8.21
N SER A 213 -10.72 -11.46 9.27
CA SER A 213 -11.00 -10.02 9.37
C SER A 213 -9.81 -9.28 9.99
N GLY A 214 -9.47 -8.12 9.42
CA GLY A 214 -8.46 -7.21 9.97
C GLY A 214 -7.01 -7.50 9.57
N LEU A 215 -6.72 -8.61 8.88
CA LEU A 215 -5.42 -8.90 8.28
C LEU A 215 -5.57 -9.07 6.76
N GLY A 216 -4.59 -8.56 6.01
CA GLY A 216 -4.62 -8.58 4.55
C GLY A 216 -5.25 -7.35 3.91
N GLY A 217 -4.87 -7.08 2.66
CA GLY A 217 -5.37 -5.94 1.88
C GLY A 217 -5.49 -6.25 0.39
N ALA A 218 -6.46 -5.61 -0.26
CA ALA A 218 -6.66 -5.67 -1.71
C ALA A 218 -5.88 -4.59 -2.49
N PHE A 219 -5.27 -3.65 -1.76
CA PHE A 219 -4.43 -2.57 -2.28
C PHE A 219 -3.33 -2.27 -1.26
N VAL A 220 -2.28 -1.57 -1.68
CA VAL A 220 -1.17 -1.14 -0.82
C VAL A 220 -1.42 0.31 -0.39
N PRO A 221 -1.66 0.60 0.90
CA PRO A 221 -1.75 1.96 1.41
C PRO A 221 -0.43 2.71 1.25
N SER A 222 -0.48 4.02 0.96
CA SER A 222 0.75 4.83 0.83
C SER A 222 1.50 4.99 2.16
N ASN A 223 0.80 4.76 3.27
CA ASN A 223 1.38 4.72 4.61
C ASN A 223 2.21 3.45 4.89
N VAL A 224 2.19 2.43 4.01
CA VAL A 224 3.05 1.24 4.15
C VAL A 224 4.42 1.57 3.56
N ASP A 225 5.36 1.91 4.43
CA ASP A 225 6.77 1.99 4.07
C ASP A 225 7.45 0.62 4.25
N HIS A 226 7.60 -0.10 3.13
CA HIS A 226 8.26 -1.40 3.06
C HIS A 226 9.69 -1.39 3.58
N THR A 227 10.39 -0.24 3.52
CA THR A 227 11.76 -0.14 4.03
C THR A 227 11.83 -0.26 5.55
N GLN A 228 10.69 -0.18 6.25
CA GLN A 228 10.66 -0.40 7.68
C GLN A 228 10.84 -1.88 8.06
N PHE A 229 10.55 -2.85 7.18
CA PHE A 229 10.53 -4.27 7.55
C PHE A 229 11.84 -4.99 7.24
N ASP A 230 12.33 -5.76 8.20
CA ASP A 230 13.47 -6.69 8.01
C ASP A 230 12.97 -8.05 7.50
N GLU A 231 11.83 -8.53 7.99
CA GLU A 231 11.21 -9.81 7.70
C GLU A 231 9.69 -9.67 7.57
N VAL A 232 9.06 -10.49 6.72
CA VAL A 232 7.59 -10.55 6.57
C VAL A 232 7.14 -11.99 6.67
N HIS A 233 6.08 -12.24 7.44
CA HIS A 233 5.43 -13.54 7.55
C HIS A 233 4.00 -13.50 7.03
N TRP A 234 3.59 -14.58 6.36
CA TRP A 234 2.22 -14.79 5.92
C TRP A 234 1.64 -16.00 6.64
N LEU A 235 0.53 -15.79 7.35
CA LEU A 235 -0.15 -16.84 8.11
C LEU A 235 -1.49 -17.17 7.48
N THR A 236 -1.79 -18.46 7.33
CA THR A 236 -3.11 -18.92 6.89
C THR A 236 -4.14 -18.77 8.02
N PRO A 237 -5.46 -18.78 7.72
CA PRO A 237 -6.50 -18.71 8.75
C PRO A 237 -6.34 -19.74 9.88
N VAL A 238 -6.09 -21.00 9.51
CA VAL A 238 -5.91 -22.10 10.48
C VAL A 238 -4.75 -21.78 11.44
N GLU A 239 -3.66 -21.23 10.92
CA GLU A 239 -2.50 -20.81 11.72
C GLU A 239 -2.81 -19.68 12.70
N VAL A 240 -3.57 -18.70 12.21
CA VAL A 240 -4.01 -17.57 13.01
C VAL A 240 -4.96 -18.02 14.11
N PHE A 241 -5.95 -18.87 13.82
CA PHE A 241 -6.96 -19.30 14.78
C PHE A 241 -6.37 -20.16 15.91
N HIS A 242 -5.52 -21.14 15.57
CA HIS A 242 -4.77 -21.90 16.57
C HIS A 242 -3.99 -20.99 17.51
N SER A 243 -3.33 -19.97 16.95
CA SER A 243 -2.49 -19.06 17.72
C SER A 243 -3.31 -18.07 18.55
N THR A 244 -4.50 -17.70 18.09
CA THR A 244 -5.50 -16.90 18.82
C THR A 244 -5.97 -17.64 20.06
N HIS A 245 -6.37 -18.91 19.92
CA HIS A 245 -6.74 -19.73 21.07
C HIS A 245 -5.57 -19.99 22.02
N ARG A 246 -4.34 -20.18 21.52
CA ARG A 246 -3.15 -20.35 22.37
C ARG A 246 -2.83 -19.10 23.18
N LEU A 247 -2.93 -17.92 22.57
CA LEU A 247 -2.75 -16.64 23.27
C LEU A 247 -3.74 -16.53 24.44
N HIS A 248 -5.00 -16.88 24.21
CA HIS A 248 -6.02 -16.88 25.25
C HIS A 248 -5.78 -17.96 26.32
N ARG A 249 -5.59 -19.22 25.93
CA ARG A 249 -5.45 -20.35 26.86
C ARG A 249 -4.20 -20.26 27.75
N HIS A 250 -3.08 -19.76 27.22
CA HIS A 250 -1.82 -19.75 27.97
C HIS A 250 -1.59 -18.46 28.75
N HIS A 251 -2.13 -17.33 28.29
CA HIS A 251 -1.86 -16.01 28.87
C HIS A 251 -3.11 -15.28 29.38
N GLY A 252 -4.30 -15.86 29.22
CA GLY A 252 -5.56 -15.22 29.59
C GLY A 252 -5.95 -14.02 28.73
N LEU A 253 -5.26 -13.80 27.60
CA LEU A 253 -5.47 -12.63 26.75
C LEU A 253 -6.53 -12.92 25.67
N PHE A 254 -7.74 -12.39 25.86
CA PHE A 254 -8.85 -12.50 24.93
C PHE A 254 -8.74 -11.45 23.81
N MET A 255 -8.00 -11.77 22.75
CA MET A 255 -7.61 -10.84 21.68
C MET A 255 -8.12 -11.27 20.30
N GLY A 256 -8.21 -10.34 19.35
CA GLY A 256 -8.59 -10.63 17.97
C GLY A 256 -7.58 -11.49 17.21
N PRO A 257 -7.98 -12.05 16.05
CA PRO A 257 -7.15 -12.98 15.28
C PRO A 257 -5.84 -12.36 14.78
N THR A 258 -5.83 -11.08 14.42
CA THR A 258 -4.59 -10.34 14.08
C THR A 258 -3.55 -10.36 15.20
N SER A 259 -4.00 -10.35 16.46
CA SER A 259 -3.16 -10.49 17.65
C SER A 259 -2.61 -11.91 17.79
N GLY A 260 -3.44 -12.93 17.51
CA GLY A 260 -3.00 -14.32 17.45
C GLY A 260 -1.92 -14.54 16.39
N ALA A 261 -2.04 -13.88 15.23
CA ALA A 261 -1.04 -13.92 14.17
C ALA A 261 0.30 -13.32 14.62
N ALA A 262 0.27 -12.12 15.20
CA ALA A 262 1.45 -11.44 15.73
C ALA A 262 2.11 -12.24 16.86
N TYR A 263 1.31 -12.80 17.78
CA TYR A 263 1.79 -13.65 18.86
C TYR A 263 2.54 -14.88 18.33
N ARG A 264 2.01 -15.54 17.30
CA ARG A 264 2.64 -16.73 16.71
C ARG A 264 4.06 -16.42 16.24
N VAL A 265 4.20 -15.34 15.47
CA VAL A 265 5.47 -14.92 14.88
C VAL A 265 6.44 -14.46 15.97
N ALA A 266 5.98 -13.64 16.91
CA ALA A 266 6.81 -13.14 18.01
C ALA A 266 7.30 -14.27 18.95
N ASN A 267 6.44 -15.24 19.25
CA ASN A 267 6.80 -16.42 20.03
C ASN A 267 7.80 -17.33 19.30
N TRP A 268 7.74 -17.42 17.97
CA TRP A 268 8.78 -18.11 17.21
C TRP A 268 10.10 -17.34 17.19
N TRP A 269 10.05 -16.04 16.92
CA TRP A 269 11.24 -15.20 16.86
C TRP A 269 11.97 -15.19 18.21
N SER A 270 11.23 -15.02 19.32
CA SER A 270 11.78 -15.06 20.68
C SER A 270 12.48 -16.38 21.00
N ARG A 271 11.89 -17.52 20.62
CA ARG A 271 12.52 -18.85 20.81
C ARG A 271 13.81 -19.02 20.00
N LYS A 272 13.90 -18.42 18.81
CA LYS A 272 15.10 -18.48 17.96
C LYS A 272 16.17 -17.48 18.38
N ASN A 273 15.80 -16.46 19.14
CA ASN A 273 16.65 -15.34 19.54
C ASN A 273 16.60 -15.12 21.06
N GLY A 274 16.88 -16.16 21.85
CA GLY A 274 16.86 -16.07 23.31
C GLY A 274 17.73 -14.92 23.85
N GLY A 275 17.26 -14.25 24.90
CA GLY A 275 17.90 -13.09 25.51
C GLY A 275 17.67 -11.76 24.78
N LYS A 276 16.96 -11.76 23.64
CA LYS A 276 16.56 -10.54 22.91
C LYS A 276 15.10 -10.19 23.18
N LYS A 277 14.84 -8.94 23.55
CA LYS A 277 13.48 -8.46 23.89
C LYS A 277 12.62 -8.28 22.65
N VAL A 278 11.47 -8.93 22.63
CA VAL A 278 10.49 -8.89 21.55
C VAL A 278 9.20 -8.25 22.06
N VAL A 279 8.64 -7.34 21.27
CA VAL A 279 7.29 -6.79 21.50
C VAL A 279 6.37 -7.19 20.36
N ALA A 280 5.24 -7.83 20.68
CA ALA A 280 4.16 -8.13 19.76
C ALA A 280 3.01 -7.12 19.91
N ILE A 281 2.49 -6.58 18.80
CA ILE A 281 1.35 -5.65 18.81
C ILE A 281 0.04 -6.44 18.71
N PHE A 282 -0.88 -6.21 19.65
CA PHE A 282 -2.21 -6.84 19.69
C PHE A 282 -3.31 -5.76 19.49
N PRO A 283 -3.84 -5.58 18.27
CA PRO A 283 -4.61 -4.38 17.90
C PRO A 283 -5.97 -4.18 18.57
N ASP A 284 -6.68 -5.27 18.88
CA ASP A 284 -8.05 -5.23 19.39
C ASP A 284 -8.42 -6.51 20.16
N GLU A 285 -9.42 -6.38 21.03
CA GLU A 285 -9.92 -7.48 21.87
C GLU A 285 -10.78 -8.49 21.10
N GLY A 286 -10.92 -9.68 21.68
CA GLY A 286 -11.62 -10.83 21.10
C GLY A 286 -13.13 -10.66 20.95
N HIS A 287 -13.74 -9.66 21.60
CA HIS A 287 -15.21 -9.49 21.67
C HIS A 287 -15.89 -9.38 20.31
N ARG A 288 -15.22 -8.78 19.32
CA ARG A 288 -15.73 -8.70 17.95
C ARG A 288 -15.80 -10.05 17.23
N TYR A 289 -15.02 -11.02 17.71
CA TYR A 289 -14.79 -12.29 17.03
C TYR A 289 -15.43 -13.48 17.77
N VAL A 290 -16.32 -13.21 18.73
CA VAL A 290 -17.03 -14.23 19.53
C VAL A 290 -17.77 -15.22 18.63
N GLU A 291 -18.50 -14.74 17.63
CA GLU A 291 -19.25 -15.56 16.67
C GLU A 291 -18.40 -16.08 15.50
N THR A 292 -17.07 -15.96 15.58
CA THR A 292 -16.13 -16.43 14.54
C THR A 292 -15.06 -17.32 15.15
N VAL A 293 -13.82 -16.83 15.30
CA VAL A 293 -12.69 -17.60 15.81
C VAL A 293 -12.91 -18.17 17.22
N TYR A 294 -13.89 -17.67 17.98
CA TYR A 294 -14.24 -18.20 19.30
C TYR A 294 -15.52 -19.05 19.30
N ASP A 295 -16.14 -19.28 18.14
CA ASP A 295 -17.31 -20.14 17.96
C ASP A 295 -16.90 -21.44 17.25
N GLU A 296 -17.07 -22.58 17.93
CA GLU A 296 -16.69 -23.90 17.39
C GLU A 296 -17.54 -24.32 16.18
N ASN A 297 -18.80 -23.89 16.08
CA ASN A 297 -19.63 -24.15 14.90
C ASN A 297 -19.12 -23.35 13.70
N TRP A 298 -18.76 -22.09 13.92
CA TRP A 298 -18.13 -21.28 12.87
C TRP A 298 -16.78 -21.88 12.44
N LEU A 299 -15.93 -22.26 13.40
CA LEU A 299 -14.63 -22.86 13.11
C LEU A 299 -14.77 -24.18 12.33
N SER A 300 -15.78 -24.99 12.63
CA SER A 300 -16.08 -26.22 11.88
C SER A 300 -16.42 -25.97 10.41
N SER A 301 -16.83 -24.75 10.05
CA SER A 301 -17.07 -24.35 8.66
C SER A 301 -15.80 -23.85 7.93
N VAL A 302 -14.71 -23.59 8.67
CA VAL A 302 -13.45 -23.09 8.11
C VAL A 302 -12.70 -24.24 7.40
N PRO A 303 -12.36 -24.11 6.11
CA PRO A 303 -11.58 -25.12 5.39
C PRO A 303 -10.23 -25.40 6.08
N GLY A 304 -9.96 -26.67 6.35
CA GLY A 304 -8.73 -27.12 6.97
C GLY A 304 -8.69 -27.02 8.50
N TRP A 305 -9.75 -26.54 9.17
CA TRP A 305 -9.83 -26.64 10.63
C TRP A 305 -10.27 -28.06 11.07
N PRO A 306 -9.72 -28.63 12.17
CA PRO A 306 -8.66 -28.14 13.05
C PRO A 306 -7.29 -28.77 12.70
N ALA A 307 -6.88 -28.79 11.43
CA ALA A 307 -5.64 -29.44 11.01
C ALA A 307 -4.44 -28.97 11.85
N SER A 308 -3.52 -29.90 12.10
CA SER A 308 -2.28 -29.61 12.83
C SER A 308 -1.44 -28.62 12.04
N VAL A 309 -0.85 -27.67 12.76
CA VAL A 309 -0.01 -26.63 12.19
C VAL A 309 1.46 -26.83 12.54
N SER A 310 2.35 -26.43 11.63
CA SER A 310 3.81 -26.51 11.83
C SER A 310 4.25 -25.69 13.04
N ARG A 311 5.46 -25.94 13.57
CA ARG A 311 6.05 -25.11 14.63
C ARG A 311 6.89 -23.95 14.10
N ASP A 312 7.37 -24.08 12.87
CA ASP A 312 8.30 -23.16 12.21
C ASP A 312 7.75 -22.78 10.82
N PRO A 313 7.99 -21.53 10.36
CA PRO A 313 7.57 -21.09 9.03
C PRO A 313 8.40 -21.72 7.92
N VAL A 314 7.82 -21.84 6.74
CA VAL A 314 8.53 -22.17 5.50
C VAL A 314 9.17 -20.90 4.94
N ILE A 315 10.46 -20.94 4.63
CA ILE A 315 11.13 -19.83 3.93
C ILE A 315 10.74 -19.90 2.46
N VAL A 316 10.17 -18.82 1.92
CA VAL A 316 9.86 -18.70 0.49
C VAL A 316 10.98 -17.98 -0.25
N GLU A 317 11.17 -18.31 -1.52
CA GLU A 317 12.19 -17.67 -2.37
C GLU A 317 11.70 -16.31 -2.92
N ALA A 318 10.39 -16.17 -3.05
CA ALA A 318 9.74 -14.98 -3.57
C ALA A 318 8.46 -14.66 -2.77
N PRO A 319 8.18 -13.37 -2.48
CA PRO A 319 6.93 -12.98 -1.84
C PRO A 319 5.70 -13.11 -2.75
N THR A 320 5.88 -13.45 -4.04
CA THR A 320 4.79 -13.71 -5.01
C THR A 320 4.41 -15.20 -5.07
N GLN A 321 5.21 -16.09 -4.49
CA GLN A 321 4.98 -17.54 -4.48
C GLN A 321 3.66 -17.87 -3.80
N GLU A 322 2.91 -18.86 -4.29
CA GLU A 322 1.70 -19.32 -3.61
C GLU A 322 2.03 -19.90 -2.22
N MET A 323 1.28 -19.47 -1.20
CA MET A 323 1.52 -19.85 0.20
C MET A 323 0.28 -20.54 0.77
N THR A 324 0.38 -21.84 1.03
CA THR A 324 -0.69 -22.67 1.63
C THR A 324 -0.44 -22.99 3.10
N VAL A 325 0.69 -22.56 3.64
CA VAL A 325 1.12 -22.75 5.05
C VAL A 325 1.72 -21.46 5.57
N TRP A 326 2.07 -21.42 6.87
CA TRP A 326 2.82 -20.30 7.41
C TRP A 326 4.19 -20.16 6.74
N SER A 327 4.41 -19.01 6.12
CA SER A 327 5.61 -18.72 5.33
C SER A 327 6.31 -17.44 5.80
N THR A 328 7.60 -17.32 5.49
CA THR A 328 8.41 -16.12 5.77
C THR A 328 9.32 -15.75 4.60
N TYR A 329 9.59 -14.44 4.46
CA TYR A 329 10.53 -13.88 3.49
C TYR A 329 11.40 -12.79 4.13
N ALA A 330 12.69 -12.84 3.85
CA ALA A 330 13.65 -11.82 4.29
C ALA A 330 13.49 -10.54 3.46
N TRP A 331 12.73 -9.58 3.99
CA TRP A 331 12.41 -8.33 3.30
C TRP A 331 13.61 -7.38 3.17
N ARG A 332 14.46 -7.33 4.20
CA ARG A 332 15.74 -6.59 4.24
C ARG A 332 15.62 -5.09 3.94
N ARG A 333 14.59 -4.43 4.48
CA ARG A 333 14.39 -2.97 4.40
C ARG A 333 14.36 -2.43 2.96
N ARG A 334 13.90 -3.24 2.02
CA ARG A 334 13.75 -2.87 0.60
C ARG A 334 12.36 -2.30 0.33
N THR A 335 12.24 -1.44 -0.67
CA THR A 335 10.94 -1.03 -1.21
C THR A 335 10.25 -2.22 -1.89
N LEU A 336 8.91 -2.20 -1.97
CA LEU A 336 8.15 -3.24 -2.69
C LEU A 336 8.65 -3.42 -4.13
N ASP A 337 8.87 -2.31 -4.84
CA ASP A 337 9.39 -2.34 -6.20
C ASP A 337 10.77 -3.02 -6.26
N GLN A 338 11.71 -2.70 -5.37
CA GLN A 338 13.03 -3.36 -5.36
C GLN A 338 12.90 -4.87 -5.18
N VAL A 339 11.99 -5.32 -4.30
CA VAL A 339 11.76 -6.73 -4.07
C VAL A 339 11.17 -7.38 -5.32
N LEU A 340 10.08 -6.84 -5.87
CA LEU A 340 9.40 -7.42 -7.01
C LEU A 340 10.23 -7.41 -8.29
N SER A 341 11.03 -6.37 -8.51
CA SER A 341 11.88 -6.29 -9.70
C SER A 341 13.07 -7.24 -9.66
N SER A 342 13.60 -7.54 -8.47
CA SER A 342 14.64 -8.56 -8.32
C SER A 342 14.17 -9.99 -8.65
N LEU A 343 12.86 -10.23 -8.66
CA LEU A 343 12.27 -11.52 -9.06
C LEU A 343 12.21 -11.70 -10.58
N ILE A 344 12.19 -10.59 -11.33
CA ILE A 344 12.10 -10.58 -12.79
C ILE A 344 13.49 -10.75 -13.43
N GLU A 345 14.57 -10.48 -12.68
CA GLU A 345 15.95 -10.69 -13.10
C GLU A 345 16.41 -12.16 -13.07
N GLN A 346 15.59 -13.09 -12.54
CA GLN A 346 15.86 -14.52 -12.65
C GLN A 346 15.26 -15.06 -13.96
N PRO A 347 16.08 -15.53 -14.93
CA PRO A 347 15.54 -16.19 -16.11
C PRO A 347 14.72 -17.41 -15.67
N PRO A 348 13.62 -17.76 -16.38
CA PRO A 348 12.88 -18.98 -16.06
C PRO A 348 13.85 -20.16 -16.10
N MET A 349 13.85 -20.98 -15.05
CA MET A 349 14.58 -22.24 -15.02
C MET A 349 14.13 -23.08 -16.22
N ILE A 350 14.92 -23.07 -17.28
CA ILE A 350 14.83 -24.07 -18.33
C ILE A 350 15.27 -25.37 -17.67
N LEU A 351 14.35 -26.32 -17.56
CA LEU A 351 14.66 -27.73 -17.31
C LEU A 351 15.57 -28.21 -18.45
N HIS A 352 16.88 -28.06 -18.28
CA HIS A 352 17.85 -28.60 -19.23
C HIS A 352 18.02 -30.09 -18.95
N ALA A 353 17.46 -30.90 -19.85
CA ALA A 353 17.95 -32.24 -20.11
C ALA A 353 19.46 -32.19 -20.36
N SER A 354 20.20 -33.10 -19.72
CA SER A 354 21.66 -33.21 -19.82
C SER A 354 22.12 -33.44 -21.25
N PRO A 355 23.29 -32.87 -21.63
CA PRO A 355 24.27 -33.67 -22.35
C PRO A 355 25.68 -33.59 -21.75
N GLN A 356 26.38 -34.70 -21.95
CA GLN A 356 27.72 -35.05 -21.52
C GLN A 356 28.84 -34.14 -22.10
N GLN A 357 29.90 -34.01 -21.29
CA GLN A 357 31.33 -33.94 -21.62
C GLN A 357 31.85 -32.92 -22.65
N LEU A 358 32.71 -32.00 -22.19
CA LEU A 358 34.13 -31.89 -22.58
C LEU A 358 34.87 -30.86 -21.68
N ALA A 359 36.07 -31.25 -21.21
CA ALA A 359 37.07 -30.45 -20.47
C ALA A 359 37.62 -29.29 -21.34
N ASP A 360 38.32 -28.24 -20.88
CA ASP A 360 39.39 -28.09 -19.87
C ASP A 360 39.60 -26.55 -19.59
N PRO A 361 40.58 -26.04 -18.78
CA PRO A 361 40.36 -24.95 -17.83
C PRO A 361 41.15 -23.67 -18.19
N GLY A 362 40.88 -22.56 -17.51
CA GLY A 362 41.71 -21.36 -17.68
C GLY A 362 41.19 -20.11 -16.99
N SER A 363 41.40 -20.05 -15.67
CA SER A 363 41.42 -18.78 -14.91
C SER A 363 42.74 -18.04 -15.19
N PRO A 364 42.83 -16.71 -15.01
CA PRO A 364 43.02 -16.20 -13.65
C PRO A 364 42.26 -14.91 -13.30
N GLU A 365 42.06 -14.79 -12.00
CA GLU A 365 41.57 -13.66 -11.21
C GLU A 365 42.23 -12.32 -11.56
N ARG A 366 41.45 -11.23 -11.53
CA ARG A 366 41.95 -9.88 -11.18
C ARG A 366 40.94 -9.07 -10.37
N ASN A 367 41.27 -8.94 -9.09
CA ASN A 367 41.16 -7.78 -8.20
C ASN A 367 40.00 -6.77 -8.39
N LEU A 368 39.07 -6.87 -7.44
CA LEU A 368 38.26 -5.76 -6.93
C LEU A 368 39.14 -4.76 -6.18
N ASN A 369 39.23 -3.52 -6.67
CA ASN A 369 39.25 -2.29 -5.86
C ASN A 369 39.45 -1.06 -6.76
N ALA A 370 38.39 -0.29 -6.97
CA ALA A 370 38.48 1.16 -7.13
C ALA A 370 37.09 1.76 -6.93
N GLN A 371 36.88 2.32 -5.73
CA GLN A 371 35.89 3.36 -5.51
C GLN A 371 36.15 4.49 -6.52
N ASN A 372 35.17 4.82 -7.36
CA ASN A 372 35.16 6.10 -8.05
C ASN A 372 33.75 6.70 -8.01
N LYS A 373 33.63 7.77 -7.22
CA LYS A 373 32.55 8.74 -7.32
C LYS A 373 32.62 9.35 -8.71
N SER A 374 31.74 8.91 -9.62
CA SER A 374 31.61 9.50 -10.95
C SER A 374 30.38 10.41 -10.98
N THR A 375 30.64 11.72 -10.86
CA THR A 375 29.72 12.80 -11.19
C THR A 375 29.31 12.64 -12.65
N THR A 376 28.03 12.36 -12.91
CA THR A 376 27.54 12.08 -14.27
C THR A 376 27.48 13.38 -15.07
N VAL A 377 28.53 13.65 -15.82
CA VAL A 377 28.52 14.64 -16.91
C VAL A 377 27.85 13.99 -18.12
N ILE A 378 26.98 14.76 -18.77
CA ILE A 378 26.17 14.36 -19.93
C ILE A 378 27.09 14.02 -21.11
N ASP A 379 26.92 12.84 -21.70
CA ASP A 379 27.47 12.49 -23.01
C ASP A 379 26.38 12.76 -24.06
N GLU A 380 26.47 13.91 -24.73
CA GLU A 380 25.50 14.40 -25.72
C GLU A 380 25.49 13.60 -27.05
N THR A 381 26.23 12.50 -27.14
CA THR A 381 26.43 11.76 -28.42
C THR A 381 25.56 10.50 -28.60
N ARG A 382 24.72 10.13 -27.62
CA ARG A 382 23.91 8.89 -27.70
C ARG A 382 22.47 9.14 -28.18
N PRO A 383 21.99 8.45 -29.23
CA PRO A 383 20.65 8.67 -29.77
C PRO A 383 19.57 8.28 -28.75
N THR A 384 18.55 9.13 -28.62
CA THR A 384 17.36 8.85 -27.82
C THR A 384 16.33 8.10 -28.69
N ARG A 385 15.75 7.01 -28.18
CA ARG A 385 14.78 6.19 -28.92
C ARG A 385 13.65 5.68 -28.03
N LEU A 386 12.55 5.25 -28.65
CA LEU A 386 11.49 4.50 -27.97
C LEU A 386 11.76 3.00 -28.04
N ILE A 387 11.48 2.34 -26.92
CA ILE A 387 11.45 0.88 -26.81
C ILE A 387 10.03 0.50 -26.42
N PHE A 388 9.40 -0.37 -27.20
CA PHE A 388 8.11 -0.95 -26.85
C PHE A 388 8.35 -2.11 -25.89
N LEU A 389 7.63 -2.08 -24.78
CA LEU A 389 7.64 -3.09 -23.76
C LEU A 389 6.41 -3.99 -23.94
N THR A 390 6.47 -5.16 -23.33
CA THR A 390 5.33 -6.01 -23.07
C THR A 390 4.76 -5.70 -21.69
N ARG A 391 3.52 -6.15 -21.44
CA ARG A 391 2.90 -6.13 -20.11
C ARG A 391 3.66 -6.91 -19.03
N PHE A 392 4.71 -7.64 -19.39
CA PHE A 392 5.55 -8.42 -18.47
C PHE A 392 6.90 -7.74 -18.16
N ASP A 393 7.27 -6.67 -18.85
CA ASP A 393 8.62 -6.06 -18.76
C ASP A 393 8.78 -5.03 -17.63
N SER A 394 8.02 -5.17 -16.55
CA SER A 394 8.05 -4.20 -15.43
C SER A 394 9.43 -4.04 -14.79
N GLY A 395 10.27 -5.09 -14.83
CA GLY A 395 11.65 -5.06 -14.32
C GLY A 395 12.53 -4.03 -15.05
N SER A 396 12.35 -3.86 -16.36
CA SER A 396 13.18 -2.96 -17.18
C SER A 396 13.04 -1.47 -16.82
N VAL A 397 11.97 -1.11 -16.12
CA VAL A 397 11.62 0.28 -15.78
C VAL A 397 11.56 0.53 -14.27
N ALA A 398 11.77 -0.49 -13.44
CA ALA A 398 11.57 -0.41 -12.01
C ALA A 398 12.50 0.58 -11.29
N HIS A 399 13.68 0.85 -11.85
CA HIS A 399 14.63 1.84 -11.34
C HIS A 399 14.19 3.29 -11.59
N LEU A 400 13.14 3.53 -12.38
CA LEU A 400 12.63 4.86 -12.70
C LEU A 400 11.87 5.49 -11.53
N ARG A 401 12.62 5.84 -10.48
CA ARG A 401 12.10 6.52 -9.29
C ARG A 401 11.65 7.94 -9.60
N LEU A 402 10.62 8.41 -8.90
CA LEU A 402 10.16 9.80 -8.93
C LEU A 402 10.43 10.44 -7.58
N LYS A 403 10.53 11.78 -7.54
CA LYS A 403 10.61 12.51 -6.26
C LYS A 403 9.30 12.31 -5.47
N PRO A 404 9.31 12.32 -4.12
CA PRO A 404 8.10 12.15 -3.31
C PRO A 404 6.94 13.06 -3.73
N GLU A 405 7.24 14.33 -4.00
CA GLU A 405 6.27 15.33 -4.48
C GLU A 405 5.56 14.96 -5.79
N GLN A 406 6.17 14.11 -6.63
CA GLN A 406 5.62 13.65 -7.91
C GLN A 406 4.86 12.32 -7.76
N THR A 407 5.28 11.48 -6.81
CA THR A 407 4.71 10.13 -6.61
C THR A 407 3.23 10.14 -6.27
N GLN A 408 2.72 11.22 -5.67
CA GLN A 408 1.29 11.41 -5.37
C GLN A 408 0.39 11.59 -6.62
N PHE A 409 0.97 11.87 -7.79
CA PHE A 409 0.21 12.18 -9.01
C PHE A 409 0.29 11.08 -10.08
N VAL A 410 1.07 10.03 -9.85
CA VAL A 410 1.32 8.97 -10.81
C VAL A 410 1.29 7.64 -10.07
N ASP A 411 0.52 6.68 -10.58
CA ASP A 411 0.44 5.35 -9.98
C ASP A 411 1.82 4.68 -9.89
N PRO A 412 2.10 3.87 -8.86
CA PRO A 412 3.35 3.13 -8.80
C PRO A 412 3.45 2.14 -9.97
N LEU A 413 4.68 1.87 -10.45
CA LEU A 413 4.89 1.05 -11.65
C LEU A 413 4.28 -0.35 -11.52
N TYR A 414 4.36 -0.97 -10.34
CA TYR A 414 3.75 -2.28 -10.12
C TYR A 414 2.22 -2.26 -10.35
N ALA A 415 1.53 -1.16 -10.03
CA ALA A 415 0.09 -1.03 -10.24
C ALA A 415 -0.22 -0.87 -11.73
N VAL A 416 0.58 -0.04 -12.42
CA VAL A 416 0.43 0.15 -13.88
C VAL A 416 0.63 -1.17 -14.64
N PHE A 417 1.67 -1.93 -14.31
CA PHE A 417 1.92 -3.22 -14.98
C PHE A 417 0.91 -4.29 -14.59
N ARG A 418 0.34 -4.24 -13.39
CA ARG A 418 -0.79 -5.09 -13.00
C ARG A 418 -2.02 -4.80 -13.87
N ASP A 419 -2.38 -3.53 -14.01
CA ASP A 419 -3.52 -3.13 -14.85
C ASP A 419 -3.31 -3.58 -16.31
N LEU A 420 -2.08 -3.46 -16.83
CA LEU A 420 -1.72 -3.95 -18.17
C LEU A 420 -1.81 -5.49 -18.31
N GLN A 421 -1.56 -6.24 -17.24
CA GLN A 421 -1.66 -7.70 -17.23
C GLN A 421 -3.11 -8.17 -17.14
N ASP A 422 -3.92 -7.50 -16.35
CA ASP A 422 -5.34 -7.82 -16.14
C ASP A 422 -6.24 -7.32 -17.28
N SER A 423 -5.76 -6.36 -18.07
CA SER A 423 -6.51 -5.75 -19.16
C SER A 423 -6.77 -6.71 -20.32
N SER A 424 -8.05 -6.85 -20.68
CA SER A 424 -8.46 -7.51 -21.92
C SER A 424 -8.17 -6.68 -23.17
N LEU A 425 -7.76 -5.41 -23.02
CA LEU A 425 -7.55 -4.43 -24.10
C LEU A 425 -6.06 -4.28 -24.49
N HIS A 426 -5.27 -5.33 -24.29
CA HIS A 426 -3.82 -5.32 -24.49
C HIS A 426 -3.34 -4.99 -25.91
N GLU A 427 -4.20 -5.11 -26.94
CA GLU A 427 -3.89 -4.65 -28.31
C GLU A 427 -3.92 -3.12 -28.45
N ASP A 428 -4.65 -2.45 -27.56
CA ASP A 428 -4.88 -1.00 -27.54
C ASP A 428 -4.04 -0.28 -26.47
N GLU A 429 -3.22 -1.01 -25.71
CA GLU A 429 -2.35 -0.49 -24.64
C GLU A 429 -0.89 -0.81 -24.93
N HIS A 430 -0.08 0.22 -25.14
CA HIS A 430 1.31 0.10 -25.55
C HIS A 430 2.24 0.66 -24.46
N PRO A 431 2.77 -0.19 -23.56
CA PRO A 431 3.79 0.26 -22.62
C PRO A 431 5.10 0.55 -23.37
N CYS A 432 5.68 1.70 -23.09
CA CYS A 432 6.82 2.25 -23.82
C CYS A 432 7.86 2.80 -22.85
N SER A 433 9.13 2.66 -23.22
CA SER A 433 10.25 3.27 -22.52
C SER A 433 11.03 4.23 -23.41
N LEU A 434 11.54 5.29 -22.80
CA LEU A 434 12.53 6.18 -23.39
C LEU A 434 13.92 5.63 -23.05
N ALA A 435 14.74 5.38 -24.07
CA ALA A 435 16.11 4.92 -23.90
C ALA A 435 17.14 5.87 -24.50
N VAL A 436 18.28 6.01 -23.84
CA VAL A 436 19.45 6.79 -24.28
C VAL A 436 20.65 5.85 -24.28
N GLY A 437 21.10 5.44 -25.46
CA GLY A 437 21.96 4.27 -25.60
C GLY A 437 21.28 3.02 -25.03
N ASP A 438 21.95 2.34 -24.10
CA ASP A 438 21.42 1.13 -23.43
C ASP A 438 20.66 1.42 -22.13
N LYS A 439 20.53 2.70 -21.74
CA LYS A 439 19.88 3.09 -20.48
C LYS A 439 18.43 3.48 -20.71
N ILE A 440 17.51 2.83 -19.99
CA ILE A 440 16.12 3.26 -19.86
C ILE A 440 16.05 4.43 -18.89
N VAL A 441 15.52 5.56 -19.34
CA VAL A 441 15.46 6.83 -18.60
C VAL A 441 14.04 7.31 -18.32
N GLY A 442 13.04 6.75 -19.00
CA GLY A 442 11.64 7.12 -18.85
C GLY A 442 10.68 6.02 -19.26
N PHE A 443 9.43 6.12 -18.82
CA PHE A 443 8.36 5.16 -19.09
C PHE A 443 7.02 5.89 -19.27
N PHE A 444 6.16 5.35 -20.13
CA PHE A 444 4.76 5.76 -20.33
C PHE A 444 3.97 4.62 -20.97
N VAL A 445 2.65 4.74 -20.98
CA VAL A 445 1.74 3.86 -21.70
C VAL A 445 0.96 4.70 -22.71
N LEU A 446 0.96 4.28 -23.98
CA LEU A 446 0.08 4.86 -24.99
C LEU A 446 -1.21 4.05 -25.04
N ARG A 447 -2.36 4.72 -25.00
CA ARG A 447 -3.68 4.07 -25.12
C ARG A 447 -4.45 4.60 -26.32
N GLU A 448 -5.07 3.69 -27.07
CA GLU A 448 -5.89 4.00 -28.25
C GLU A 448 -7.25 3.29 -28.21
N ARG A 449 -8.15 3.66 -29.14
CA ARG A 449 -9.42 2.96 -29.40
C ARG A 449 -10.20 2.60 -28.12
N ALA A 450 -10.38 1.32 -27.81
CA ALA A 450 -11.20 0.88 -26.67
C ALA A 450 -10.53 1.16 -25.33
N ALA A 451 -9.22 1.38 -25.30
CA ALA A 451 -8.47 1.78 -24.10
C ALA A 451 -8.49 3.30 -23.84
N LEU A 452 -9.13 4.10 -24.70
CA LEU A 452 -9.26 5.54 -24.47
C LEU A 452 -10.10 5.85 -23.23
N PRO A 453 -9.67 6.80 -22.38
CA PRO A 453 -10.49 7.28 -21.29
C PRO A 453 -11.68 8.11 -21.81
N GLU A 454 -12.75 8.19 -21.02
CA GLU A 454 -14.02 8.84 -21.41
C GLU A 454 -13.87 10.31 -21.85
N TRP A 455 -12.84 11.02 -21.37
CA TRP A 455 -12.57 12.41 -21.73
C TRP A 455 -11.79 12.59 -23.04
N ALA A 456 -11.24 11.51 -23.61
CA ALA A 456 -10.40 11.59 -24.80
C ALA A 456 -11.25 11.61 -26.07
N LEU A 457 -10.75 12.35 -27.08
CA LEU A 457 -11.35 12.35 -28.40
C LEU A 457 -11.00 11.05 -29.15
N LEU A 458 -11.92 10.58 -30.00
CA LEU A 458 -11.74 9.33 -30.76
C LEU A 458 -10.57 9.38 -31.76
N ASP A 459 -10.13 10.58 -32.14
CA ASP A 459 -8.96 10.80 -33.00
C ASP A 459 -7.66 11.03 -32.22
N ALA A 460 -7.62 10.67 -30.94
CA ALA A 460 -6.48 10.84 -30.06
C ALA A 460 -5.77 9.53 -29.71
N ILE A 461 -4.51 9.66 -29.33
CA ILE A 461 -3.80 8.67 -28.52
C ILE A 461 -3.47 9.31 -27.17
N THR A 462 -3.77 8.61 -26.09
CA THR A 462 -3.55 9.15 -24.75
C THR A 462 -2.25 8.66 -24.14
N VAL A 463 -1.56 9.54 -23.42
CA VAL A 463 -0.32 9.22 -22.70
C VAL A 463 -0.63 9.05 -21.21
N HIS A 464 -0.40 7.85 -20.70
CA HIS A 464 -0.62 7.48 -19.31
C HIS A 464 0.70 7.18 -18.61
N SER A 465 0.74 7.39 -17.28
CA SER A 465 1.86 7.00 -16.43
C SER A 465 3.23 7.57 -16.88
N PHE A 466 3.25 8.73 -17.54
CA PHE A 466 4.48 9.32 -18.06
C PHE A 466 5.41 9.76 -16.93
N ARG A 467 6.64 9.24 -16.95
CA ARG A 467 7.66 9.55 -15.96
C ARG A 467 9.06 9.51 -16.56
N ILE A 468 9.91 10.40 -16.06
CA ILE A 468 11.36 10.38 -16.25
C ILE A 468 12.00 10.09 -14.90
N GLY A 469 12.89 9.09 -14.85
CA GLY A 469 13.55 8.70 -13.61
C GLY A 469 14.30 9.87 -12.98
N GLN A 470 14.27 9.99 -11.65
CA GLN A 470 14.81 11.10 -10.87
C GLN A 470 16.25 11.50 -11.27
N PRO A 471 17.19 10.56 -11.49
CA PRO A 471 18.55 10.91 -11.93
C PRO A 471 18.62 11.59 -13.31
N TYR A 472 17.57 11.43 -14.12
CA TYR A 472 17.50 11.89 -15.51
C TYR A 472 16.64 13.15 -15.68
N GLN A 473 15.95 13.60 -14.63
CA GLN A 473 15.11 14.81 -14.69
C GLN A 473 15.97 16.08 -14.90
N GLY A 474 15.42 17.06 -15.62
CA GLY A 474 16.12 18.31 -15.94
C GLY A 474 16.94 18.27 -17.24
N ASN A 475 17.19 17.10 -17.81
CA ASN A 475 18.03 16.91 -19.01
C ASN A 475 17.27 16.93 -20.35
N GLY A 476 16.06 17.51 -20.39
CA GLY A 476 15.27 17.62 -21.63
C GLY A 476 14.59 16.33 -22.11
N TYR A 477 14.78 15.18 -21.45
CA TYR A 477 14.17 13.91 -21.85
C TYR A 477 12.64 13.90 -21.91
N GLY A 478 11.98 14.74 -21.12
CA GLY A 478 10.53 14.94 -21.21
C GLY A 478 10.10 15.43 -22.60
N LYS A 479 10.80 16.45 -23.12
CA LYS A 479 10.55 17.01 -24.46
C LYS A 479 10.92 16.01 -25.56
N ALA A 480 12.03 15.29 -25.39
CA ALA A 480 12.46 14.26 -26.33
C ALA A 480 11.42 13.13 -26.45
N ALA A 481 10.89 12.64 -25.33
CA ALA A 481 9.82 11.66 -25.33
C ALA A 481 8.58 12.17 -26.07
N SER A 482 8.14 13.41 -25.82
CA SER A 482 6.99 14.00 -26.52
C SER A 482 7.17 14.02 -28.04
N GLY A 483 8.34 14.43 -28.52
CA GLY A 483 8.66 14.42 -29.95
C GLY A 483 8.69 13.01 -30.55
N LEU A 484 9.30 12.06 -29.84
CA LEU A 484 9.34 10.67 -30.29
C LEU A 484 7.97 9.99 -30.29
N MET A 485 7.13 10.26 -29.28
CA MET A 485 5.74 9.81 -29.26
C MET A 485 4.98 10.36 -30.45
N ALA A 486 5.08 11.67 -30.72
CA ALA A 486 4.42 12.32 -31.85
C ALA A 486 4.85 11.70 -33.19
N ASN A 487 6.14 11.50 -33.39
CA ASN A 487 6.67 10.86 -34.60
C ASN A 487 6.18 9.42 -34.75
N TRP A 488 6.20 8.63 -33.68
CA TRP A 488 5.71 7.26 -33.72
C TRP A 488 4.22 7.21 -34.08
N VAL A 489 3.39 8.08 -33.49
CA VAL A 489 1.96 8.14 -33.82
C VAL A 489 1.75 8.53 -35.29
N LEU A 490 2.45 9.54 -35.78
CA LEU A 490 2.36 9.97 -37.18
C LEU A 490 2.72 8.86 -38.17
N SER A 491 3.73 8.04 -37.84
CA SER A 491 4.18 6.92 -38.68
C SER A 491 3.29 5.67 -38.59
N ASN A 492 2.65 5.42 -37.44
CA ASN A 492 2.01 4.12 -37.18
C ASN A 492 0.49 4.17 -37.03
N ARG A 493 -0.10 5.36 -36.89
CA ARG A 493 -1.51 5.55 -36.54
C ARG A 493 -2.11 6.70 -37.35
N GLN A 494 -2.42 6.42 -38.61
CA GLN A 494 -2.87 7.44 -39.57
C GLN A 494 -4.19 8.13 -39.20
N TYR A 495 -5.01 7.53 -38.36
CA TYR A 495 -6.27 8.09 -37.89
C TYR A 495 -6.08 9.13 -36.75
N ALA A 496 -4.94 9.09 -36.05
CA ALA A 496 -4.71 9.92 -34.88
C ALA A 496 -4.18 11.30 -35.28
N ASN A 497 -4.87 12.35 -34.84
CA ASN A 497 -4.52 13.74 -35.12
C ASN A 497 -3.86 14.44 -33.93
N ARG A 498 -3.88 13.82 -32.74
CA ARG A 498 -3.41 14.42 -31.50
C ARG A 498 -2.90 13.39 -30.49
N LEU A 499 -1.93 13.80 -29.67
CA LEU A 499 -1.69 13.17 -28.37
C LEU A 499 -2.48 13.92 -27.32
N MET A 500 -3.01 13.22 -26.32
CA MET A 500 -3.67 13.85 -25.18
C MET A 500 -3.17 13.27 -23.86
N LEU A 501 -3.19 14.06 -22.80
CA LEU A 501 -2.89 13.61 -21.45
C LEU A 501 -3.63 14.45 -20.41
N ALA A 502 -3.85 13.86 -19.24
CA ALA A 502 -4.47 14.54 -18.11
C ALA A 502 -3.39 14.89 -17.07
N VAL A 503 -3.38 16.14 -16.60
CA VAL A 503 -2.40 16.62 -15.61
C VAL A 503 -3.13 17.11 -14.37
N ASN A 504 -2.75 16.61 -13.21
CA ASN A 504 -3.30 17.10 -11.94
C ASN A 504 -3.02 18.60 -11.78
N ARG A 505 -4.03 19.40 -11.42
CA ARG A 505 -3.90 20.85 -11.21
C ARG A 505 -2.84 21.23 -10.18
N ARG A 506 -2.63 20.36 -9.19
CA ARG A 506 -1.62 20.56 -8.13
C ARG A 506 -0.20 20.24 -8.60
N ASN A 507 -0.03 19.61 -9.76
CA ASN A 507 1.28 19.25 -10.31
C ASN A 507 1.82 20.36 -11.23
N ALA A 508 2.15 21.50 -10.64
CA ALA A 508 2.64 22.68 -11.37
C ALA A 508 3.92 22.39 -12.20
N LEU A 509 4.79 21.50 -11.69
CA LEU A 509 6.01 21.09 -12.38
C LEU A 509 5.69 20.36 -13.69
N ALA A 510 4.86 19.31 -13.64
CA ALA A 510 4.49 18.57 -14.84
C ALA A 510 3.77 19.48 -15.84
N ARG A 511 2.87 20.34 -15.36
CA ARG A 511 2.16 21.32 -16.18
C ARG A 511 3.12 22.21 -16.97
N ARG A 512 4.12 22.80 -16.30
CA ARG A 512 5.17 23.60 -16.96
C ARG A 512 5.98 22.76 -17.96
N THR A 513 6.32 21.53 -17.61
CA THR A 513 7.07 20.62 -18.49
C THR A 513 6.30 20.30 -19.77
N TYR A 514 5.00 20.00 -19.70
CA TYR A 514 4.19 19.67 -20.87
C TYR A 514 4.00 20.87 -21.80
N LEU A 515 3.73 22.05 -21.25
CA LEU A 515 3.67 23.30 -22.02
C LEU A 515 4.98 23.55 -22.78
N ASN A 516 6.11 23.41 -22.10
CA ASN A 516 7.44 23.55 -22.72
C ASN A 516 7.77 22.44 -23.74
N SER A 517 7.00 21.35 -23.73
CA SER A 517 7.17 20.21 -24.64
C SER A 517 6.18 20.22 -25.80
N GLY A 518 5.45 21.32 -26.01
CA GLY A 518 4.56 21.52 -27.16
C GLY A 518 3.09 21.14 -26.92
N PHE A 519 2.73 20.67 -25.73
CA PHE A 519 1.33 20.49 -25.36
C PHE A 519 0.66 21.83 -25.08
N ARG A 520 -0.66 21.89 -25.30
CA ARG A 520 -1.53 23.04 -25.04
C ARG A 520 -2.70 22.61 -24.18
N GLU A 521 -3.20 23.50 -23.35
CA GLU A 521 -4.42 23.24 -22.58
C GLU A 521 -5.64 23.31 -23.48
N THR A 522 -6.56 22.37 -23.31
CA THR A 522 -7.83 22.35 -24.05
C THR A 522 -8.92 23.16 -23.36
N GLY A 523 -8.74 23.51 -22.09
CA GLY A 523 -9.77 24.07 -21.22
C GLY A 523 -10.76 23.04 -20.66
N VAL A 524 -10.63 21.76 -21.06
CA VAL A 524 -11.44 20.65 -20.53
C VAL A 524 -10.85 20.19 -19.21
N ASN A 525 -11.73 19.97 -18.23
CA ASN A 525 -11.38 19.51 -16.90
C ASN A 525 -11.99 18.14 -16.64
N TYR A 526 -11.24 17.26 -16.00
CA TYR A 526 -11.67 15.92 -15.63
C TYR A 526 -11.40 15.68 -14.14
N CYS A 527 -12.34 15.06 -13.44
CA CYS A 527 -12.14 14.67 -12.04
C CYS A 527 -11.76 13.19 -11.99
N GLY A 528 -10.45 12.92 -11.93
CA GLY A 528 -9.90 11.58 -11.91
C GLY A 528 -9.51 11.07 -10.52
N PRO A 529 -8.90 9.87 -10.43
CA PRO A 529 -8.51 9.25 -9.16
C PRO A 529 -7.54 10.07 -8.30
N THR A 530 -6.75 10.96 -8.91
CA THR A 530 -5.81 11.86 -8.19
C THR A 530 -6.39 13.25 -7.91
N GLY A 531 -7.66 13.50 -8.24
CA GLY A 531 -8.36 14.78 -8.08
C GLY A 531 -8.63 15.49 -9.41
N HIS A 532 -8.79 16.82 -9.36
CA HIS A 532 -9.03 17.64 -10.56
C HIS A 532 -7.80 17.68 -11.48
N GLN A 533 -8.05 17.36 -12.75
CA GLN A 533 -7.05 17.29 -13.81
C GLN A 533 -7.45 18.22 -14.96
N ASP A 534 -6.47 18.89 -15.53
CA ASP A 534 -6.61 19.66 -16.76
C ASP A 534 -6.17 18.78 -17.94
N ILE A 535 -6.91 18.83 -19.03
CA ILE A 535 -6.59 18.06 -20.24
C ILE A 535 -5.68 18.88 -21.15
N PHE A 536 -4.60 18.22 -21.59
CA PHE A 536 -3.61 18.76 -22.50
C PHE A 536 -3.68 18.02 -23.83
N GLU A 537 -3.48 18.74 -24.92
CA GLU A 537 -3.35 18.18 -26.26
C GLU A 537 -2.03 18.60 -26.93
N TYR A 538 -1.45 17.70 -27.71
CA TYR A 538 -0.37 18.00 -28.66
C TYR A 538 -0.92 17.69 -30.05
N LYS A 539 -1.12 18.72 -30.88
CA LYS A 539 -1.61 18.53 -32.25
C LYS A 539 -0.52 17.93 -33.12
N LEU A 540 -0.82 16.81 -33.76
CA LEU A 540 0.08 16.11 -34.69
C LEU A 540 -0.13 16.57 -36.13
N ARG A 541 -1.38 16.94 -36.47
CA ARG A 541 -1.79 17.40 -37.80
C ARG A 541 -2.67 18.63 -37.66
N GLU A 542 -2.56 19.56 -38.60
CA GLU A 542 -3.59 20.60 -38.75
C GLU A 542 -4.83 19.97 -39.39
N LEU A 543 -6.00 20.17 -38.77
CA LEU A 543 -7.27 19.84 -39.39
C LEU A 543 -7.40 20.73 -40.64
N ARG A 544 -7.42 20.13 -41.82
CA ARG A 544 -7.74 20.83 -43.07
C ARG A 544 -9.23 21.13 -43.14
#